data_AF-A0A160KV37-F1
#
_entry.id   AF-A0A160KV37-F1
#
_cell.length_a   1.000
_cell.length_b   1.000
_cell.length_c   1.000
_cell.angle_alpha   90.00
_cell.angle_beta   90.00
_cell.angle_gamma   90.00
#
_symmetry.space_group_name_H-M   'P 1'
#
loop_
_entity.id
_entity.type
_entity.pdbx_description
1 polymer ?
#
loop_
_entity_poly.entity_id
_entity_poly.type
_entity_poly.pdbx_seq_one_letter_code
_entity_poly.pdbx_strand_id
1 'polypeptide(L)'
;MPLVAEGMRKLAMLARLIANGTLFDSGFLFWDEPEANLNPRVLRHVARTISQLARSGVQVFVGTHSLYLMKELEILKRNEAADFPPMQFVTLSPGEDGVRTTVGQISRRTRALSQSR
;
A
#
# COMPACT_ATOMS: atom_id res chain seq x y z
N MET A 1 16.37 -4.48 -27.48
CA MET A 1 16.06 -4.68 -26.05
C MET A 1 15.20 -3.50 -25.60
N PRO A 2 14.00 -3.69 -25.00
CA PRO A 2 13.14 -2.54 -24.75
C PRO A 2 13.76 -1.68 -23.64
N LEU A 3 14.02 -0.42 -23.96
CA LEU A 3 14.53 0.68 -23.12
C LEU A 3 13.51 1.13 -22.04
N VAL A 4 12.71 0.19 -21.53
CA VAL A 4 11.66 0.49 -20.56
C VAL A 4 12.25 0.33 -19.17
N ALA A 5 12.26 1.42 -18.41
CA ALA A 5 12.66 1.43 -17.02
C ALA A 5 11.88 0.35 -16.24
N GLU A 6 12.57 -0.37 -15.37
CA GLU A 6 12.04 -1.56 -14.69
C GLU A 6 10.76 -1.26 -13.88
N GLY A 7 10.69 -0.09 -13.26
CA GLY A 7 9.47 0.38 -12.58
C GLY A 7 8.26 0.52 -13.52
N MET A 8 8.45 1.01 -14.74
CA MET A 8 7.37 1.13 -15.73
C MET A 8 6.91 -0.23 -16.25
N ARG A 9 7.80 -1.23 -16.29
CA ARG A 9 7.43 -2.61 -16.65
C ARG A 9 6.51 -3.23 -15.60
N LYS A 10 6.77 -3.00 -14.30
CA LYS A 10 5.89 -3.46 -13.20
C LYS A 10 4.49 -2.85 -13.30
N LEU A 11 4.40 -1.55 -13.54
CA LEU A 11 3.11 -0.85 -13.69
C LEU A 11 2.34 -1.29 -14.94
N ALA A 12 3.03 -1.48 -16.07
CA ALA A 12 2.42 -1.98 -17.30
C ALA A 12 1.85 -3.39 -17.12
N MET A 13 2.54 -4.25 -16.36
CA MET A 13 2.05 -5.59 -16.02
C MET A 13 0.79 -5.52 -15.17
N LEU A 14 0.77 -4.70 -14.12
CA LEU A 14 -0.43 -4.50 -13.31
C LEU A 14 -1.60 -3.99 -14.18
N ALA A 15 -1.36 -2.95 -14.99
CA ALA A 15 -2.37 -2.42 -15.90
C ALA A 15 -2.93 -3.49 -16.84
N ARG A 16 -2.08 -4.43 -17.29
CA ARG A 16 -2.50 -5.56 -18.13
C ARG A 16 -3.35 -6.57 -17.36
N LEU A 17 -3.01 -6.89 -16.11
CA LEU A 17 -3.81 -7.78 -15.26
C LEU A 17 -5.19 -7.19 -14.95
N ILE A 18 -5.25 -5.87 -14.71
CA ILE A 18 -6.50 -5.13 -14.52
C ILE A 18 -7.33 -5.17 -15.81
N ALA A 19 -6.72 -4.82 -16.94
CA ALA A 19 -7.42 -4.75 -18.23
C ALA A 19 -7.96 -6.10 -18.71
N ASN A 20 -7.29 -7.21 -18.36
CA ASN A 20 -7.73 -8.55 -18.71
C ASN A 20 -8.81 -9.11 -17.74
N GLY A 21 -9.31 -8.31 -16.78
CA GLY A 21 -10.35 -8.71 -15.85
C GLY A 21 -9.93 -9.73 -14.79
N THR A 22 -8.66 -10.18 -14.82
CA THR A 22 -8.16 -11.31 -14.02
C THR A 22 -8.20 -11.04 -12.52
N LEU A 23 -8.26 -9.76 -12.12
CA LEU A 23 -8.31 -9.33 -10.73
C LEU A 23 -9.75 -9.17 -10.19
N PHE A 24 -10.79 -9.16 -11.04
CA PHE A 24 -12.14 -8.72 -10.64
C PHE A 24 -13.09 -9.81 -10.12
N ASP A 25 -12.66 -11.08 -10.06
CA ASP A 25 -13.47 -12.19 -9.53
C ASP A 25 -13.01 -12.63 -8.12
N SER A 26 -13.07 -11.72 -7.12
CA SER A 26 -12.67 -12.01 -5.73
C SER A 26 -11.18 -12.39 -5.59
N GLY A 27 -10.33 -11.79 -6.43
CA GLY A 27 -8.90 -12.08 -6.47
C GLY A 27 -8.14 -11.49 -5.29
N PHE A 28 -7.05 -12.16 -4.91
CA PHE A 28 -6.01 -11.61 -4.04
C PHE A 28 -4.88 -11.05 -4.90
N LEU A 29 -4.44 -9.83 -4.61
CA LEU A 29 -3.24 -9.24 -5.20
C LEU A 29 -2.14 -9.20 -4.16
N PHE A 30 -1.11 -10.01 -4.32
CA PHE A 30 0.13 -9.90 -3.55
C PHE A 30 1.13 -9.08 -4.33
N TRP A 31 1.56 -7.96 -3.75
CA TRP A 31 2.52 -7.06 -4.39
C TRP A 31 3.68 -6.78 -3.45
N ASP A 32 4.84 -7.37 -3.76
CA ASP A 32 6.08 -7.14 -3.04
C ASP A 32 6.89 -6.01 -3.70
N GLU A 33 7.37 -5.08 -2.88
CA GLU A 33 8.10 -3.86 -3.23
C GLU A 33 7.52 -3.09 -4.44
N PRO A 34 6.25 -2.63 -4.38
CA PRO A 34 5.66 -1.81 -5.43
C PRO A 34 6.41 -0.50 -5.66
N GLU A 35 7.10 0.04 -4.66
CA GLU A 35 7.90 1.27 -4.71
C GLU A 35 9.23 1.13 -5.47
N ALA A 36 9.73 -0.08 -5.66
CA ALA A 36 11.10 -0.28 -6.11
C ALA A 36 11.30 0.27 -7.53
N ASN A 37 12.36 1.07 -7.71
CA ASN A 37 12.70 1.75 -8.97
C ASN A 37 11.63 2.75 -9.47
N LEU A 38 10.79 3.29 -8.57
CA LEU A 38 9.81 4.33 -8.90
C LEU A 38 10.17 5.70 -8.34
N ASN A 39 9.81 6.75 -9.09
CA ASN A 39 9.88 8.13 -8.62
C ASN A 39 8.73 8.44 -7.63
N PRO A 40 8.93 9.30 -6.62
CA PRO A 40 7.87 9.79 -5.72
C PRO A 40 6.58 10.26 -6.40
N ARG A 41 6.66 10.84 -7.60
CA ARG A 41 5.47 11.24 -8.37
C ARG A 41 4.59 10.04 -8.73
N VAL A 42 5.21 8.91 -9.07
CA VAL A 42 4.54 7.68 -9.50
C VAL A 42 3.98 6.91 -8.31
N LEU A 43 4.64 6.97 -7.15
CA LEU A 43 4.14 6.40 -5.90
C LEU A 43 2.73 6.87 -5.53
N ARG A 44 2.40 8.14 -5.83
CA ARG A 44 1.05 8.67 -5.63
C ARG A 44 0.00 7.97 -6.49
N HIS A 45 0.36 7.62 -7.73
CA HIS A 45 -0.51 6.86 -8.60
C HIS A 45 -0.63 5.41 -8.14
N VAL A 46 0.46 4.79 -7.70
CA VAL A 46 0.46 3.43 -7.13
C VAL A 46 -0.49 3.34 -5.93
N ALA A 47 -0.39 4.28 -4.99
CA ALA A 47 -1.26 4.31 -3.81
C ALA A 47 -2.75 4.46 -4.19
N ARG A 48 -3.07 5.29 -5.19
CA ARG A 48 -4.44 5.40 -5.73
C ARG A 48 -4.90 4.11 -6.39
N THR A 49 -4.05 3.46 -7.18
CA THR A 49 -4.38 2.19 -7.83
C THR A 49 -4.66 1.09 -6.81
N ILE A 50 -3.83 0.97 -5.76
CA ILE A 50 -4.07 0.02 -4.66
C ILE A 50 -5.45 0.27 -4.02
N SER A 51 -5.77 1.53 -3.70
CA SER A 51 -7.08 1.90 -3.14
C SER A 51 -8.24 1.54 -4.08
N GLN A 52 -8.12 1.86 -5.37
CA GLN A 52 -9.16 1.56 -6.37
C GLN A 52 -9.38 0.06 -6.55
N LEU A 53 -8.31 -0.73 -6.55
CA LEU A 53 -8.42 -2.19 -6.61
C LEU A 53 -9.13 -2.74 -5.38
N ALA A 54 -8.74 -2.29 -4.19
CA ALA A 54 -9.38 -2.69 -2.95
C ALA A 54 -10.87 -2.31 -2.89
N ARG A 55 -11.23 -1.13 -3.38
CA ARG A 55 -12.64 -0.71 -3.53
C ARG A 55 -13.42 -1.54 -4.54
N SER A 56 -12.74 -2.09 -5.54
CA SER A 56 -13.36 -2.95 -6.55
C SER A 56 -13.56 -4.40 -6.07
N GLY A 57 -13.30 -4.68 -4.79
CA GLY A 57 -13.46 -6.01 -4.19
C GLY A 57 -12.20 -6.89 -4.21
N VAL A 58 -11.05 -6.36 -4.66
CA VAL A 58 -9.78 -7.11 -4.71
C VAL A 58 -9.05 -6.98 -3.38
N GLN A 59 -8.73 -8.08 -2.71
CA GLN A 59 -7.92 -8.01 -1.48
C GLN A 59 -6.45 -7.78 -1.85
N VAL A 60 -5.90 -6.62 -1.49
CA VAL A 60 -4.51 -6.26 -1.80
C VAL A 60 -3.61 -6.45 -0.58
N PHE A 61 -2.55 -7.22 -0.74
CA PHE A 61 -1.46 -7.38 0.23
C PHE A 61 -0.20 -6.73 -0.33
N VAL A 62 0.41 -5.84 0.44
CA VAL A 62 1.60 -5.10 0.02
C VAL A 62 2.75 -5.40 0.96
N GLY A 63 3.84 -5.93 0.42
CA GLY A 63 5.15 -5.97 1.07
C GLY A 63 5.90 -4.69 0.75
N THR A 64 6.19 -3.85 1.74
CA THR A 64 6.86 -2.55 1.51
C THR A 64 7.80 -2.21 2.66
N HIS A 65 8.93 -1.62 2.31
CA HIS A 65 9.85 -0.99 3.25
C HIS A 65 9.83 0.55 3.13
N SER A 66 8.97 1.08 2.25
CA SER A 66 8.88 2.50 1.92
C SER A 66 7.92 3.26 2.82
N LEU A 67 8.49 4.08 3.70
CA LEU A 67 7.74 5.07 4.47
C LEU A 67 6.97 6.06 3.58
N TYR A 68 7.44 6.30 2.35
CA TYR A 68 6.76 7.19 1.40
C TYR A 68 5.45 6.59 0.92
N LEU A 69 5.44 5.32 0.53
CA LEU A 69 4.22 4.64 0.10
C LEU A 69 3.19 4.56 1.23
N MET A 70 3.64 4.18 2.43
CA MET A 70 2.80 4.13 3.62
C MET A 70 2.17 5.51 3.92
N LYS A 71 2.94 6.58 3.78
CA LYS A 71 2.46 7.96 3.99
C LYS A 71 1.47 8.40 2.92
N GLU A 72 1.69 8.07 1.66
CA GLU A 72 0.75 8.39 0.56
C GLU A 72 -0.59 7.68 0.75
N LEU A 73 -0.59 6.40 1.17
CA LEU A 73 -1.81 5.66 1.50
C LEU A 73 -2.57 6.31 2.67
N GLU A 74 -1.86 6.74 3.71
CA GLU A 74 -2.46 7.44 4.85
C GLU A 74 -3.04 8.81 4.47
N ILE A 75 -2.36 9.57 3.58
CA ILE A 75 -2.87 10.83 3.04
C ILE A 75 -4.15 10.58 2.23
N LEU A 76 -4.15 9.58 1.35
CA LEU A 76 -5.33 9.20 0.56
C LEU A 76 -6.49 8.79 1.49
N LYS A 77 -6.23 7.97 2.50
CA LYS A 77 -7.22 7.57 3.49
C LYS A 77 -7.86 8.76 4.20
N ARG A 78 -7.09 9.80 4.52
CA ARG A 78 -7.63 11.01 5.15
C ARG A 78 -8.46 11.85 4.21
N ASN A 79 -8.01 11.99 2.97
CA ASN A 79 -8.68 12.82 1.96
C ASN A 79 -9.97 12.16 1.44
N GLU A 80 -10.01 10.83 1.38
CA GLU A 80 -11.10 10.04 0.82
C GLU A 80 -11.80 9.18 1.90
N ALA A 81 -11.81 9.66 3.15
CA ALA A 81 -12.16 8.85 4.34
C ALA A 81 -13.52 8.15 4.30
N ALA A 82 -14.52 8.75 3.63
CA ALA A 82 -15.87 8.17 3.53
C ALA A 82 -15.93 6.90 2.67
N ASP A 83 -14.94 6.71 1.79
CA ASP A 83 -14.96 5.74 0.69
C ASP A 83 -13.62 4.99 0.57
N PHE A 84 -12.74 5.17 1.56
CA PHE A 84 -11.44 4.52 1.58
C PHE A 84 -11.58 3.08 2.08
N PRO A 85 -10.99 2.08 1.40
CA PRO A 85 -11.12 0.69 1.77
C PRO A 85 -10.48 0.40 3.14
N PRO A 86 -10.95 -0.62 3.88
CA PRO A 86 -10.31 -1.05 5.11
C PRO A 86 -8.81 -1.32 4.89
N MET A 87 -7.97 -0.69 5.71
CA MET A 87 -6.52 -0.80 5.60
C MET A 87 -5.91 -1.00 6.98
N GLN A 88 -5.00 -1.95 7.06
CA GLN A 88 -4.28 -2.33 8.27
C GLN A 88 -2.80 -2.52 7.95
N PHE A 89 -1.92 -2.07 8.85
CA PHE A 89 -0.49 -2.34 8.75
C PHE A 89 -0.15 -3.54 9.63
N VAL A 90 0.68 -4.43 9.08
CA VAL A 90 1.22 -5.59 9.79
C VAL A 90 2.73 -5.45 9.76
N THR A 91 3.34 -5.37 10.94
CA THR A 91 4.78 -5.31 11.10
C THR A 91 5.30 -6.66 11.54
N LEU A 92 6.41 -7.08 10.96
CA LEU A 92 7.15 -8.28 11.35
C LEU A 92 8.40 -7.85 12.13
N SER A 93 8.61 -8.42 13.32
CA SER A 93 9.81 -8.19 14.13
C SER A 93 10.35 -9.52 14.67
N PRO A 94 11.65 -9.64 14.95
CA PRO A 94 12.17 -10.81 15.65
C PRO A 94 11.48 -11.01 17.01
N GLY A 95 11.20 -12.26 17.36
CA GLY A 95 10.69 -12.70 18.66
C GLY A 95 11.54 -13.83 19.22
N GLU A 96 11.28 -14.22 20.47
CA GLU A 96 12.07 -15.25 21.18
C GLU A 96 12.09 -16.61 20.44
N ASP A 97 10.98 -16.99 19.81
CA ASP A 97 10.84 -18.25 19.05
C ASP A 97 10.61 -18.05 17.54
N GLY A 98 11.06 -16.93 16.96
CA GLY A 98 10.95 -16.69 15.52
C GLY A 98 10.50 -15.28 15.14
N VAL A 99 9.41 -15.14 14.39
CA VAL A 99 8.89 -13.84 13.92
C VAL A 99 7.62 -13.48 14.69
N ARG A 100 7.64 -12.32 15.36
CA ARG A 100 6.49 -11.69 15.98
C ARG A 100 5.78 -10.80 14.96
N THR A 101 4.46 -10.95 14.86
CA THR A 101 3.61 -10.06 14.07
C THR A 101 2.94 -9.03 14.99
N THR A 102 3.04 -7.76 14.66
CA THR A 102 2.31 -6.68 15.35
C THR A 102 1.36 -6.01 14.38
N VAL A 103 0.10 -5.90 14.77
CA VAL A 103 -0.91 -5.16 14.00
C VAL A 103 -0.93 -3.72 14.49
N GLY A 104 -0.84 -2.78 13.55
CA GLY A 104 -0.92 -1.35 13.83
C GLY A 104 -1.80 -0.62 12.85
N GLN A 105 -2.34 0.51 13.31
CA GLN A 105 -2.73 1.60 12.44
C GLN A 105 -1.68 2.70 12.62
N ILE A 106 -1.37 3.45 11.56
CA ILE A 106 -0.60 4.69 11.70
C ILE A 106 -1.52 5.68 12.45
N SER A 107 -1.47 5.60 13.78
CA SER A 107 -2.36 6.36 14.65
C SER A 107 -2.07 7.85 14.55
N ARG A 108 -3.14 8.64 14.63
CA ARG A 108 -3.14 10.10 14.68
C ARG A 108 -2.06 10.58 15.65
N ARG A 109 -1.34 11.66 15.31
CA ARG A 109 -0.49 12.41 16.26
C ARG A 109 -1.22 12.51 17.59
N THR A 110 -0.77 11.75 18.58
CA THR A 110 -1.21 11.87 19.96
C THR A 110 -0.72 13.23 20.44
N ARG A 111 -1.60 14.25 20.44
CA ARG A 111 -1.42 15.39 21.33
C ARG A 111 -1.70 14.87 22.75
N ALA A 112 -0.70 14.25 23.35
CA ALA A 112 -0.70 13.90 24.78
C ALA A 112 0.62 14.36 25.39
N LEU A 113 0.89 15.66 25.32
CA LEU A 113 1.89 16.36 26.14
C LEU A 113 1.40 17.80 26.35
N SER A 114 0.42 17.97 27.25
CA SER A 114 0.22 19.19 28.04
C SER A 114 -1.05 19.01 28.88
N GLN A 115 -0.87 18.41 30.06
CA GLN A 115 -1.54 18.80 31.30
C GLN A 115 -0.91 17.97 32.42
N SER A 116 0.27 18.43 32.84
CA SER A 116 0.74 18.26 34.20
C SER A 116 0.95 19.67 34.73
N ARG A 117 -0.06 20.16 35.44
CA ARG A 117 -0.01 21.08 36.58
C ARG A 117 -1.42 21.24 37.13
#